data_AF-A0A0G4KPF1-F1
#
_entry.id   AF-A0A0G4KPF1-F1
#
_cell.length_a   1.000
_cell.length_b   1.000
_cell.length_c   1.000
_cell.angle_alpha   90.00
_cell.angle_beta   90.00
_cell.angle_gamma   90.00
#
_symmetry.space_group_name_H-M   'P 1'
#
loop_
_entity.id
_entity.type
_entity.pdbx_description
1 polymer ?
#
loop_
_entity_poly.entity_id
_entity_poly.type
_entity_poly.pdbx_seq_one_letter_code
_entity_poly.pdbx_strand_id
1 'polypeptide(L)'
;MGSHSEAPELALAIATPDERTATWTATHPHWGAALDLDVYHRREHFLTTVPQSRNGGITHWILTDPSAAPGARPVLSRTRVALIPDLDATLWHLMREDFMTTHIFGKTPTIRGAVYGAPGNRVWAIWTRGYYGGLKKPEGNTFHILRVSIEDEDAADEAYLAEAMGAILGLAREEAAAWKVNNVELWNPTAKLRAAIDRAGLPHEFVDRQDTSIACLMWYGDGEVDWVANEKFGWC
;
A
#
# COMPACT_ATOMS: atom_id res chain seq x y z
N MET A 1 -12.45 -23.61 0.03
CA MET A 1 -12.63 -22.63 -1.07
C MET A 1 -13.44 -21.47 -0.52
N GLY A 2 -12.78 -20.53 0.15
CA GLY A 2 -13.38 -19.23 0.43
C GLY A 2 -13.26 -18.40 -0.83
N SER A 3 -14.36 -17.84 -1.33
CA SER A 3 -14.29 -16.88 -2.41
C SER A 3 -13.51 -15.67 -1.89
N HIS A 4 -12.32 -15.43 -2.44
CA HIS A 4 -11.76 -14.09 -2.40
C HIS A 4 -12.71 -13.21 -3.21
N SER A 5 -13.66 -12.53 -2.54
CA SER A 5 -14.30 -11.38 -3.15
C SER A 5 -13.17 -10.41 -3.47
N GLU A 6 -13.06 -9.97 -4.73
CA GLU A 6 -12.21 -8.82 -5.04
C GLU A 6 -12.52 -7.73 -4.03
N ALA A 7 -11.51 -7.35 -3.25
CA ALA A 7 -11.67 -6.23 -2.35
C ALA A 7 -11.99 -5.02 -3.24
N PRO A 8 -13.08 -4.28 -2.97
CA PRO A 8 -13.41 -3.12 -3.78
C PRO A 8 -12.20 -2.21 -3.80
N GLU A 9 -11.87 -1.67 -4.97
CA GLU A 9 -10.87 -0.63 -5.07
C GLU A 9 -11.28 0.49 -4.11
N LEU A 10 -10.33 1.03 -3.34
CA LEU A 10 -10.63 2.07 -2.35
C LEU A 10 -9.85 3.32 -2.70
N ALA A 11 -10.56 4.44 -2.74
CA ALA A 11 -9.98 5.74 -3.02
C ALA A 11 -10.31 6.74 -1.92
N LEU A 12 -9.34 7.59 -1.59
CA LEU A 12 -9.61 8.88 -0.97
C LEU A 12 -10.10 9.82 -2.05
N ALA A 13 -11.33 10.30 -1.92
CA ALA A 13 -11.93 11.22 -2.86
C ALA A 13 -12.43 12.48 -2.18
N ILE A 14 -12.35 13.61 -2.88
CA ILE A 14 -12.97 14.86 -2.41
C ILE A 14 -14.48 14.62 -2.32
N ALA A 15 -15.03 14.89 -1.15
CA ALA A 15 -16.43 14.67 -0.85
C ALA A 15 -17.32 15.69 -1.58
N THR A 16 -18.37 15.20 -2.23
CA THR A 16 -19.46 16.03 -2.75
C THR A 16 -20.26 16.65 -1.59
N PRO A 17 -21.08 17.68 -1.85
CA PRO A 17 -21.98 18.24 -0.82
C PRO A 17 -22.87 17.19 -0.14
N ASP A 18 -23.40 16.23 -0.89
CA ASP A 18 -24.31 15.20 -0.35
C ASP A 18 -23.54 14.17 0.50
N GLU A 19 -22.36 13.74 0.05
CA GLU A 19 -21.50 12.84 0.82
C GLU A 19 -20.96 13.47 2.11
N ARG A 20 -20.72 14.78 2.11
CA ARG A 20 -20.41 15.52 3.35
C ARG A 20 -21.61 15.47 4.31
N THR A 21 -22.81 15.71 3.80
CA THR A 21 -24.04 15.63 4.60
C THR A 21 -24.26 14.23 5.17
N ALA A 22 -23.99 13.18 4.38
CA ALA A 22 -24.04 11.81 4.84
C ALA A 22 -23.01 11.53 5.94
N THR A 23 -21.79 12.07 5.82
CA THR A 23 -20.74 11.95 6.85
C THR A 23 -21.16 12.67 8.14
N TRP A 24 -21.75 13.86 8.03
CA TRP A 24 -22.29 14.60 9.18
C TRP A 24 -23.43 13.84 9.85
N THR A 25 -24.32 13.23 9.06
CA THR A 25 -25.39 12.37 9.60
C THR A 25 -24.81 11.20 10.39
N ALA A 26 -23.80 10.51 9.83
CA ALA A 26 -23.14 9.38 10.48
C ALA A 26 -22.40 9.77 11.78
N THR A 27 -21.88 10.99 11.84
CA THR A 27 -21.10 11.50 12.99
C THR A 27 -21.95 12.19 14.05
N HIS A 28 -23.19 12.58 13.73
CA HIS A 28 -24.12 13.28 14.64
C HIS A 28 -24.28 12.60 16.01
N PRO A 29 -24.45 11.28 16.13
CA PRO A 29 -24.60 10.63 17.45
C PRO A 29 -23.41 10.87 18.40
N HIS A 30 -22.23 11.17 17.86
CA HIS A 30 -20.99 11.33 18.62
C HIS A 30 -20.63 12.81 18.85
N TRP A 31 -20.89 13.68 17.86
CA TRP A 31 -20.41 15.07 17.85
C TRP A 31 -21.53 16.12 17.90
N GLY A 32 -22.77 15.66 17.77
CA GLY A 32 -23.96 16.47 17.61
C GLY A 32 -25.04 16.21 18.64
N ALA A 33 -24.77 15.41 19.66
CA ALA A 33 -25.77 14.96 20.63
C ALA A 33 -26.56 16.08 21.34
N ALA A 34 -26.02 17.31 21.38
CA ALA A 34 -26.69 18.49 21.94
C ALA A 34 -27.65 19.22 20.97
N LEU A 35 -27.71 18.80 19.71
CA LEU A 35 -28.48 19.44 18.65
C LEU A 35 -29.35 18.40 17.93
N ASP A 36 -30.56 18.78 17.54
CA ASP A 36 -31.32 17.98 16.56
C ASP A 36 -30.53 17.88 15.24
N LEU A 37 -30.71 16.79 14.51
CA LEU A 37 -29.93 16.49 13.30
C LEU A 37 -29.96 17.63 12.27
N ASP A 38 -31.11 18.24 12.05
CA ASP A 38 -31.24 19.38 11.13
C ASP A 38 -30.46 20.61 11.60
N VAL A 39 -30.43 20.86 12.91
CA VAL A 39 -29.66 21.95 13.51
C VAL A 39 -28.16 21.65 13.41
N TYR A 40 -27.78 20.39 13.60
CA TYR A 40 -26.42 19.91 13.42
C TYR A 40 -25.93 20.08 11.97
N HIS A 41 -26.74 19.72 10.97
CA HIS A 41 -26.39 19.96 9.57
C HIS A 41 -26.21 21.44 9.25
N ARG A 42 -27.09 22.32 9.76
CA ARG A 42 -26.92 23.78 9.59
C ARG A 42 -25.63 24.29 10.24
N ARG A 43 -25.27 23.76 11.42
CA ARG A 43 -23.99 24.06 12.07
C ARG A 43 -22.81 23.64 11.19
N GLU A 44 -22.81 22.41 10.68
CA GLU A 44 -21.73 21.91 9.83
C GLU A 44 -21.57 22.73 8.55
N HIS A 45 -22.68 23.06 7.89
CA HIS A 45 -22.65 23.99 6.74
C HIS A 45 -22.07 25.35 7.12
N PHE A 46 -22.49 25.93 8.25
CA PHE A 46 -21.94 27.21 8.73
C PHE A 46 -20.43 27.11 8.98
N LEU A 47 -19.94 26.02 9.57
CA LEU A 47 -18.51 25.79 9.83
C LEU A 47 -17.67 25.69 8.55
N THR A 48 -18.27 25.40 7.38
CA THR A 48 -17.54 25.50 6.10
C THR A 48 -17.28 26.95 5.65
N THR A 49 -17.95 27.94 6.28
CA THR A 49 -17.88 29.36 5.88
C THR A 49 -17.00 30.23 6.80
N VAL A 50 -16.57 29.69 7.95
CA VAL A 50 -15.77 30.45 8.93
C VAL A 50 -14.34 30.69 8.41
N PRO A 51 -13.60 31.69 8.93
CA PRO A 51 -12.29 32.08 8.41
C PRO A 51 -11.28 30.95 8.22
N GLN A 52 -11.30 29.93 9.08
CA GLN A 52 -10.42 28.76 9.00
C GLN A 52 -10.76 27.83 7.83
N SER A 53 -12.04 27.72 7.47
CA SER A 53 -12.54 26.73 6.51
C SER A 53 -12.90 27.33 5.15
N ARG A 54 -13.15 28.65 5.09
CA ARG A 54 -13.55 29.35 3.86
C ARG A 54 -12.44 29.32 2.80
N ASN A 55 -12.83 29.53 1.54
CA ASN A 55 -11.90 29.63 0.40
C ASN A 55 -10.97 28.42 0.26
N GLY A 56 -11.45 27.21 0.59
CA GLY A 56 -10.65 25.99 0.49
C GLY A 56 -9.69 25.76 1.67
N GLY A 57 -9.86 26.48 2.79
CA GLY A 57 -9.06 26.27 4.01
C GLY A 57 -9.21 24.87 4.61
N ILE A 58 -10.31 24.16 4.31
CA ILE A 58 -10.49 22.74 4.65
C ILE A 58 -11.05 21.98 3.44
N THR A 59 -10.29 20.98 2.97
CA THR A 59 -10.75 20.00 1.98
C THR A 59 -11.34 18.79 2.69
N HIS A 60 -12.58 18.43 2.34
CA HIS A 60 -13.28 17.29 2.93
C HIS A 60 -13.05 16.07 2.06
N TRP A 61 -12.46 15.03 2.65
CA TRP A 61 -12.19 13.77 1.97
C TRP A 61 -13.09 12.67 2.54
N ILE A 62 -13.56 11.77 1.69
CA ILE A 62 -14.19 10.52 2.07
C ILE A 62 -13.33 9.36 1.60
N LEU A 63 -13.38 8.28 2.36
CA LEU A 63 -12.90 6.98 1.90
C LEU A 63 -14.07 6.24 1.25
N THR A 64 -13.90 5.86 -0.01
CA THR A 64 -15.00 5.35 -0.82
C THR A 64 -14.55 4.34 -1.87
N ASP A 65 -15.52 3.73 -2.55
CA ASP A 65 -15.31 2.87 -3.72
C ASP A 65 -15.34 3.77 -4.98
N PRO A 66 -14.26 3.83 -5.79
CA PRO A 66 -14.18 4.70 -6.95
C PRO A 66 -15.00 4.19 -8.15
N SER A 67 -15.52 2.96 -8.11
CA SER A 67 -16.35 2.41 -9.19
C SER A 67 -17.69 3.11 -9.34
N ALA A 68 -18.16 3.79 -8.28
CA ALA A 68 -19.39 4.58 -8.28
C ALA A 68 -19.15 6.05 -8.67
N ALA A 69 -20.12 6.64 -9.38
CA ALA A 69 -20.08 8.06 -9.73
C ALA A 69 -20.19 8.96 -8.47
N PRO A 70 -19.58 10.16 -8.46
CA PRO A 70 -19.70 11.12 -7.35
C PRO A 70 -21.15 11.35 -6.91
N GLY A 71 -21.42 11.27 -5.60
CA GLY A 71 -22.75 11.38 -5.02
C GLY A 71 -23.51 10.05 -4.89
N ALA A 72 -23.10 9.00 -5.63
CA ALA A 72 -23.56 7.63 -5.44
C ALA A 72 -22.52 6.76 -4.70
N ARG A 73 -21.40 7.34 -4.28
CA ARG A 73 -20.29 6.60 -3.69
C ARG A 73 -20.59 6.28 -2.23
N PRO A 74 -20.34 5.04 -1.77
CA PRO A 74 -20.59 4.69 -0.38
C PRO A 74 -19.62 5.45 0.54
N VAL A 75 -20.15 6.13 1.55
CA VAL A 75 -19.33 6.70 2.63
C VAL A 75 -19.04 5.60 3.64
N LEU A 76 -17.79 5.14 3.68
CA LEU A 76 -17.40 3.97 4.45
C LEU A 76 -17.04 4.41 5.88
N SER A 77 -17.81 3.94 6.88
CA SER A 77 -17.69 4.34 8.30
C SER A 77 -16.95 3.34 9.19
N ARG A 78 -16.39 2.26 8.61
CA ARG A 78 -15.56 1.32 9.36
C ARG A 78 -14.21 1.95 9.67
N THR A 79 -13.66 1.68 10.86
CA THR A 79 -12.28 2.03 11.18
C THR A 79 -11.36 1.33 10.18
N ARG A 80 -10.59 2.11 9.43
CA ARG A 80 -9.58 1.61 8.51
C ARG A 80 -8.24 2.21 8.89
N VAL A 81 -7.22 1.37 8.95
CA VAL A 81 -5.83 1.77 9.16
C VAL A 81 -5.12 1.60 7.83
N ALA A 82 -4.42 2.63 7.38
CA ALA A 82 -3.59 2.56 6.19
C ALA A 82 -2.20 3.08 6.54
N LEU A 83 -1.18 2.33 6.14
CA LEU A 83 0.16 2.88 5.99
C LEU A 83 0.28 3.33 4.54
N ILE A 84 0.63 4.60 4.36
CA ILE A 84 0.83 5.15 3.02
C ILE A 84 2.26 4.76 2.60
N PRO A 85 2.48 4.21 1.39
CA PRO A 85 3.81 3.92 0.88
C PRO A 85 4.50 5.23 0.44
N ASP A 86 4.64 6.16 1.38
CA ASP A 86 5.32 7.43 1.15
C ASP A 86 6.84 7.30 1.31
N LEU A 87 7.52 8.43 1.17
CA LEU A 87 8.97 8.48 1.29
C LEU A 87 9.43 8.07 2.69
N ASP A 88 8.72 8.46 3.75
CA ASP A 88 9.14 8.20 5.12
C ASP A 88 9.00 6.71 5.47
N ALA A 89 7.89 6.07 5.06
CA ALA A 89 7.71 4.63 5.17
C ALA A 89 8.82 3.86 4.45
N THR A 90 9.20 4.32 3.24
CA THR A 90 10.30 3.72 2.48
C THR A 90 11.64 3.94 3.17
N LEU A 91 11.94 5.17 3.60
CA LEU A 91 13.21 5.53 4.24
C LEU A 91 13.45 4.74 5.53
N TRP A 92 12.41 4.43 6.30
CA TRP A 92 12.53 3.58 7.47
C TRP A 92 13.22 2.24 7.14
N HIS A 93 12.77 1.56 6.08
CA HIS A 93 13.34 0.28 5.64
C HIS A 93 14.78 0.43 5.15
N LEU A 94 15.06 1.49 4.39
CA LEU A 94 16.37 1.73 3.80
C LEU A 94 17.41 2.13 4.85
N MET A 95 17.03 2.96 5.81
CA MET A 95 17.90 3.37 6.93
C MET A 95 18.20 2.20 7.86
N ARG A 96 17.20 1.34 8.12
CA ARG A 96 17.41 0.09 8.86
C ARG A 96 18.39 -0.83 8.12
N GLU A 97 18.25 -1.00 6.81
CA GLU A 97 19.18 -1.76 5.98
C GLU A 97 20.60 -1.18 6.05
N ASP A 98 20.75 0.14 5.99
CA ASP A 98 22.05 0.81 6.05
C ASP A 98 22.75 0.60 7.37
N PHE A 99 22.00 0.74 8.47
CA PHE A 99 22.51 0.43 9.78
C PHE A 99 23.01 -1.01 9.83
N MET A 100 22.19 -1.98 9.40
CA MET A 100 22.57 -3.40 9.42
C MET A 100 23.80 -3.68 8.53
N THR A 101 23.76 -3.28 7.26
CA THR A 101 24.79 -3.59 6.27
C THR A 101 26.12 -2.89 6.55
N THR A 102 26.10 -1.68 7.11
CA THR A 102 27.32 -1.00 7.58
C THR A 102 28.03 -1.82 8.65
N HIS A 103 27.29 -2.39 9.61
CA HIS A 103 27.90 -3.18 10.70
C HIS A 103 28.28 -4.60 10.27
N ILE A 104 27.57 -5.17 9.30
CA ILE A 104 27.82 -6.54 8.81
C ILE A 104 28.95 -6.57 7.76
N PHE A 105 28.99 -5.57 6.87
CA PHE A 105 29.85 -5.57 5.68
C PHE A 105 30.75 -4.33 5.56
N GLY A 106 30.62 -3.33 6.43
CA GLY A 106 31.39 -2.08 6.35
C GLY A 106 30.96 -1.15 5.20
N LYS A 107 29.82 -1.41 4.55
CA LYS A 107 29.30 -0.63 3.42
C LYS A 107 27.79 -0.77 3.31
N THR A 108 27.16 0.15 2.57
CA THR A 108 25.72 0.16 2.30
C THR A 108 25.40 -0.18 0.84
N PRO A 109 24.20 -0.69 0.54
CA PRO A 109 23.74 -0.88 -0.83
C PRO A 109 23.49 0.44 -1.54
N THR A 110 23.97 0.54 -2.78
CA THR A 110 23.69 1.68 -3.67
C THR A 110 22.54 1.40 -4.63
N ILE A 111 22.20 0.13 -4.85
CA ILE A 111 21.08 -0.30 -5.68
C ILE A 111 19.94 -0.76 -4.78
N ARG A 112 18.86 0.03 -4.77
CA ARG A 112 17.67 -0.15 -3.89
C ARG A 112 16.37 -0.34 -4.65
N GLY A 113 16.45 -0.41 -5.96
CA GLY A 113 15.30 -0.53 -6.82
C GLY A 113 15.73 -0.60 -8.28
N ALA A 114 14.72 -0.73 -9.13
CA ALA A 114 14.87 -0.72 -10.56
C ALA A 114 13.70 0.00 -11.21
N VAL A 115 13.94 0.52 -12.40
CA VAL A 115 12.93 1.09 -13.28
C VAL A 115 13.12 0.52 -14.68
N TYR A 116 12.01 0.13 -15.31
CA TYR A 116 11.95 -0.33 -16.68
C TYR A 116 11.01 0.58 -17.47
N GLY A 117 11.38 0.90 -18.72
CA GLY A 117 10.55 1.70 -19.61
C GLY A 117 10.77 3.21 -19.58
N ALA A 118 10.03 3.89 -20.44
CA ALA A 118 10.03 5.34 -20.59
C ALA A 118 8.94 5.99 -19.71
N PRO A 119 9.11 7.28 -19.31
CA PRO A 119 8.08 8.01 -18.57
C PRO A 119 6.69 7.87 -19.23
N GLY A 120 5.67 7.63 -18.43
CA GLY A 120 4.29 7.38 -18.88
C GLY A 120 3.97 5.90 -19.08
N ASN A 121 4.97 5.02 -19.05
CA ASN A 121 4.77 3.57 -19.08
C ASN A 121 5.79 2.85 -18.18
N ARG A 122 6.33 3.50 -17.15
CA ARG A 122 7.35 2.85 -16.31
C ARG A 122 6.75 1.79 -15.43
N VAL A 123 7.51 0.71 -15.27
CA VAL A 123 7.36 -0.21 -14.14
C VAL A 123 8.56 0.00 -13.25
N TRP A 124 8.35 0.20 -11.96
CA TRP A 124 9.44 0.34 -11.01
C TRP A 124 9.19 -0.45 -9.73
N ALA A 125 10.29 -0.82 -9.08
CA ALA A 125 10.25 -1.50 -7.79
C ALA A 125 11.30 -0.93 -6.85
N ILE A 126 10.99 -0.94 -5.55
CA ILE A 126 11.92 -0.59 -4.46
C ILE A 126 12.03 -1.80 -3.53
N TRP A 127 13.21 -2.03 -2.96
CA TRP A 127 13.49 -3.20 -2.13
C TRP A 127 14.44 -2.93 -0.97
N THR A 128 14.49 -3.89 -0.04
CA THR A 128 15.39 -3.91 1.12
C THR A 128 15.86 -5.33 1.45
N ARG A 129 16.98 -5.46 2.16
CA ARG A 129 17.59 -6.73 2.57
C ARG A 129 17.46 -6.94 4.08
N GLY A 130 16.83 -8.05 4.46
CA GLY A 130 16.67 -8.50 5.84
C GLY A 130 17.61 -9.66 6.19
N TYR A 131 18.38 -9.50 7.27
CA TYR A 131 19.38 -10.48 7.72
C TYR A 131 18.90 -11.28 8.95
N TYR A 132 17.68 -11.81 8.92
CA TYR A 132 17.07 -12.48 10.08
C TYR A 132 17.77 -13.78 10.47
N GLY A 133 18.28 -14.55 9.49
CA GLY A 133 19.10 -15.74 9.71
C GLY A 133 20.57 -15.45 10.06
N GLY A 134 21.00 -14.19 9.91
CA GLY A 134 22.38 -13.76 10.10
C GLY A 134 23.34 -14.31 9.04
N LEU A 135 24.64 -14.18 9.27
CA LEU A 135 25.66 -14.59 8.29
C LEU A 135 26.00 -16.09 8.31
N LYS A 136 25.66 -16.79 9.41
CA LYS A 136 25.94 -18.23 9.55
C LYS A 136 24.85 -19.11 8.92
N LYS A 137 23.63 -18.58 8.78
CA LYS A 137 22.47 -19.26 8.20
C LYS A 137 21.81 -18.33 7.16
N PRO A 138 22.51 -18.01 6.06
CA PRO A 138 22.02 -17.04 5.08
C PRO A 138 20.72 -17.47 4.38
N GLU A 139 20.35 -18.74 4.44
CA GLU A 139 19.03 -19.25 4.04
C GLU A 139 17.86 -18.59 4.78
N GLY A 140 18.08 -18.04 5.98
CA GLY A 140 17.08 -17.26 6.72
C GLY A 140 17.09 -15.76 6.41
N ASN A 141 17.90 -15.30 5.45
CA ASN A 141 17.93 -13.90 5.03
C ASN A 141 17.01 -13.70 3.83
N THR A 142 16.29 -12.58 3.84
CA THR A 142 15.22 -12.32 2.87
C THR A 142 15.40 -10.95 2.21
N PHE A 143 15.24 -10.91 0.90
CA PHE A 143 15.25 -9.74 0.05
C PHE A 143 13.80 -9.37 -0.23
N HIS A 144 13.35 -8.27 0.34
CA HIS A 144 11.96 -7.87 0.29
C HIS A 144 11.77 -6.82 -0.79
N ILE A 145 10.93 -7.12 -1.78
CA ILE A 145 10.35 -6.09 -2.63
C ILE A 145 9.32 -5.32 -1.79
N LEU A 146 9.61 -4.05 -1.52
CA LEU A 146 8.76 -3.19 -0.69
C LEU A 146 7.51 -2.77 -1.47
N ARG A 147 7.69 -2.43 -2.74
CA ARG A 147 6.63 -1.98 -3.64
C ARG A 147 7.00 -2.22 -5.09
N VAL A 148 5.99 -2.51 -5.90
CA VAL A 148 6.02 -2.46 -7.37
C VAL A 148 4.94 -1.48 -7.81
N SER A 149 5.22 -0.64 -8.80
CA SER A 149 4.26 0.31 -9.35
C SER A 149 4.38 0.37 -10.87
N ILE A 150 3.22 0.49 -11.51
CA ILE A 150 3.02 0.59 -12.95
C ILE A 150 2.40 1.96 -13.21
N GLU A 151 3.05 2.82 -13.98
CA GLU A 151 2.59 4.21 -14.20
C GLU A 151 1.26 4.32 -14.96
N ASP A 152 0.99 3.40 -15.89
CA ASP A 152 -0.27 3.27 -16.61
C ASP A 152 -0.71 1.80 -16.58
N GLU A 153 -1.28 1.39 -15.44
CA GLU A 153 -1.65 -0.01 -15.23
C GLU A 153 -2.72 -0.47 -16.21
N ASP A 154 -3.65 0.39 -16.64
CA ASP A 154 -4.72 0.01 -17.56
C ASP A 154 -4.20 -0.22 -18.98
N ALA A 155 -3.31 0.66 -19.48
CA ALA A 155 -2.77 0.54 -20.83
C ALA A 155 -1.64 -0.49 -20.95
N ALA A 156 -0.96 -0.84 -19.85
CA ALA A 156 0.16 -1.77 -19.88
C ALA A 156 -0.28 -3.17 -20.33
N ASP A 157 0.25 -3.61 -21.48
CA ASP A 157 0.01 -4.96 -21.97
C ASP A 157 0.83 -6.01 -21.18
N GLU A 158 0.34 -7.24 -21.17
CA GLU A 158 0.92 -8.33 -20.39
C GLU A 158 2.33 -8.72 -20.83
N ALA A 159 2.66 -8.60 -22.12
CA ALA A 159 3.98 -8.95 -22.64
C ALA A 159 5.02 -7.91 -22.19
N TYR A 160 4.68 -6.63 -22.27
CA TYR A 160 5.49 -5.55 -21.74
C TYR A 160 5.73 -5.70 -20.23
N LEU A 161 4.66 -6.00 -19.46
CA LEU A 161 4.80 -6.24 -18.03
C LEU A 161 5.67 -7.47 -17.71
N ALA A 162 5.57 -8.54 -18.51
CA ALA A 162 6.42 -9.72 -18.32
C ALA A 162 7.90 -9.41 -18.59
N GLU A 163 8.21 -8.65 -19.64
CA GLU A 163 9.59 -8.18 -19.90
C GLU A 163 10.09 -7.29 -18.75
N ALA A 164 9.27 -6.33 -18.32
CA ALA A 164 9.60 -5.42 -17.24
C ALA A 164 9.86 -6.17 -15.91
N MET A 165 8.95 -7.07 -15.52
CA MET A 165 9.09 -7.87 -14.31
C MET A 165 10.27 -8.84 -14.40
N GLY A 166 10.51 -9.43 -15.59
CA GLY A 166 11.68 -10.26 -15.86
C GLY A 166 12.99 -9.50 -15.60
N ALA A 167 13.11 -8.29 -16.13
CA ALA A 167 14.29 -7.44 -15.93
C ALA A 167 14.46 -6.99 -14.48
N ILE A 168 13.37 -6.50 -13.85
CA ILE A 168 13.38 -5.99 -12.47
C ILE A 168 13.72 -7.11 -11.47
N LEU A 169 13.06 -8.27 -11.58
CA LEU A 169 13.31 -9.40 -10.68
C LEU A 169 14.64 -10.09 -10.99
N GLY A 170 15.11 -10.05 -12.24
CA GLY A 170 16.47 -10.45 -12.60
C GLY A 170 17.52 -9.67 -11.82
N LEU A 171 17.45 -8.33 -11.88
CA LEU A 171 18.35 -7.45 -11.11
C LEU A 171 18.18 -7.64 -9.60
N ALA A 172 16.96 -7.81 -9.11
CA ALA A 172 16.72 -8.09 -7.69
C ALA A 172 17.42 -9.38 -7.21
N ARG A 173 17.43 -10.43 -8.04
CA ARG A 173 18.13 -11.70 -7.73
C ARG A 173 19.65 -11.54 -7.74
N GLU A 174 20.19 -10.80 -8.70
CA GLU A 174 21.62 -10.47 -8.76
C GLU A 174 22.05 -9.69 -7.51
N GLU A 175 21.27 -8.68 -7.12
CA GLU A 175 21.48 -7.91 -5.91
C GLU A 175 21.32 -8.76 -4.63
N ALA A 176 20.34 -9.64 -4.57
CA ALA A 176 20.18 -10.56 -3.45
C ALA A 176 21.43 -11.44 -3.28
N ALA A 177 21.90 -12.04 -4.38
CA ALA A 177 23.11 -12.87 -4.39
C ALA A 177 24.37 -12.08 -3.98
N ALA A 178 24.56 -10.88 -4.54
CA ALA A 178 25.70 -10.00 -4.22
C ALA A 178 25.75 -9.63 -2.73
N TRP A 179 24.59 -9.59 -2.07
CA TRP A 179 24.43 -9.21 -0.67
C TRP A 179 24.18 -10.38 0.28
N LYS A 180 24.39 -11.62 -0.17
CA LYS A 180 24.26 -12.86 0.63
C LYS A 180 22.86 -13.06 1.21
N VAL A 181 21.86 -12.76 0.39
CA VAL A 181 20.44 -12.92 0.69
C VAL A 181 19.86 -13.92 -0.31
N ASN A 182 19.20 -14.96 0.19
CA ASN A 182 18.89 -16.15 -0.62
C ASN A 182 17.45 -16.24 -1.08
N ASN A 183 16.55 -15.44 -0.50
CA ASN A 183 15.12 -15.51 -0.77
C ASN A 183 14.59 -14.14 -1.22
N VAL A 184 14.02 -14.04 -2.42
CA VAL A 184 13.38 -12.81 -2.91
C VAL A 184 11.88 -12.93 -2.73
N GLU A 185 11.28 -11.98 -2.01
CA GLU A 185 9.86 -11.98 -1.71
C GLU A 185 9.14 -10.75 -2.26
N LEU A 186 8.07 -11.00 -3.01
CA LEU A 186 7.07 -10.01 -3.38
C LEU A 186 5.75 -10.37 -2.69
N TRP A 187 5.19 -9.42 -1.97
CA TRP A 187 4.01 -9.61 -1.15
C TRP A 187 2.75 -9.17 -1.89
N ASN A 188 1.71 -10.01 -1.83
CA ASN A 188 0.37 -9.75 -2.41
C ASN A 188 0.38 -9.13 -3.81
N PRO A 189 1.09 -9.71 -4.79
CA PRO A 189 1.03 -9.23 -6.18
C PRO A 189 -0.39 -9.34 -6.73
N THR A 190 -0.81 -8.32 -7.49
CA THR A 190 -2.10 -8.32 -8.21
C THR A 190 -2.18 -9.48 -9.21
N ALA A 191 -3.38 -9.86 -9.64
CA ALA A 191 -3.56 -10.89 -10.65
C ALA A 191 -2.76 -10.58 -11.94
N LYS A 192 -2.72 -9.30 -12.33
CA LYS A 192 -1.95 -8.81 -13.48
C LYS A 192 -0.44 -9.01 -13.29
N LEU A 193 0.10 -8.66 -12.12
CA LEU A 193 1.51 -8.90 -11.80
C LEU A 193 1.86 -10.39 -11.72
N ARG A 194 0.96 -11.23 -11.18
CA ARG A 194 1.14 -12.69 -11.14
C ARG A 194 1.29 -13.25 -12.56
N ALA A 195 0.36 -12.91 -13.46
CA ALA A 195 0.42 -13.34 -14.86
C ALA A 195 1.70 -12.87 -15.57
N ALA A 196 2.13 -11.62 -15.32
CA ALA A 196 3.37 -11.10 -15.86
C ALA A 196 4.61 -11.87 -15.35
N ILE A 197 4.64 -12.23 -14.06
CA ILE A 197 5.73 -13.02 -13.46
C ILE A 197 5.75 -14.45 -14.01
N ASP A 198 4.59 -15.08 -14.15
CA ASP A 198 4.46 -16.39 -14.80
C ASP A 198 5.04 -16.36 -16.22
N ARG A 199 4.64 -15.36 -17.00
CA ARG A 199 5.09 -15.16 -18.39
C ARG A 199 6.57 -14.80 -18.50
N ALA A 200 7.14 -14.12 -17.51
CA ALA A 200 8.56 -13.80 -17.45
C ALA A 200 9.44 -15.07 -17.34
N GLY A 201 8.86 -16.23 -16.97
CA GLY A 201 9.54 -17.51 -16.94
C GLY A 201 10.60 -17.63 -15.85
N LEU A 202 10.53 -16.78 -14.81
CA LEU A 202 11.43 -16.84 -13.67
C LEU A 202 11.03 -18.00 -12.75
N PRO A 203 11.98 -18.76 -12.16
CA PRO A 203 11.66 -19.73 -11.13
C PRO A 203 11.04 -19.03 -9.92
N HIS A 204 9.80 -19.35 -9.60
CA HIS A 204 9.06 -18.74 -8.50
C HIS A 204 7.97 -19.71 -7.98
N GLU A 205 7.43 -19.37 -6.82
CA GLU A 205 6.26 -20.03 -6.24
C GLU A 205 5.34 -18.99 -5.62
N PHE A 206 4.04 -19.23 -5.72
CA PHE A 206 3.04 -18.43 -5.02
C PHE A 206 2.58 -19.18 -3.77
N VAL A 207 2.76 -18.56 -2.60
CA VAL A 207 2.48 -19.19 -1.31
C VAL A 207 1.47 -18.33 -0.54
N ASP A 208 0.38 -18.95 -0.11
CA ASP A 208 -0.55 -18.35 0.86
C ASP A 208 -0.01 -18.56 2.28
N ARG A 209 0.47 -17.49 2.90
CA ARG A 209 1.12 -17.54 4.21
C ARG A 209 0.09 -17.50 5.33
N GLN A 210 0.23 -18.40 6.30
CA GLN A 210 -0.69 -18.50 7.45
C GLN A 210 -0.03 -18.26 8.81
N ASP A 211 1.32 -18.34 8.91
CA ASP A 211 1.98 -18.51 10.22
C ASP A 211 3.13 -17.53 10.53
N THR A 212 3.68 -16.81 9.55
CA THR A 212 4.89 -15.98 9.76
C THR A 212 4.77 -14.62 9.11
N SER A 213 5.29 -13.59 9.82
CA SER A 213 5.17 -12.19 9.43
C SER A 213 3.72 -11.90 8.99
N ILE A 214 2.77 -11.98 9.94
CA ILE A 214 1.34 -11.62 9.79
C ILE A 214 1.13 -10.24 10.41
N ALA A 215 0.38 -9.35 9.74
CA ALA A 215 0.38 -7.94 10.09
C ALA A 215 -0.35 -7.85 11.41
N CYS A 216 0.33 -7.42 12.46
CA CYS A 216 -0.26 -7.35 13.77
C CYS A 216 -0.65 -5.91 14.07
N LEU A 217 -1.92 -5.59 13.81
CA LEU A 217 -2.55 -4.42 14.40
C LEU A 217 -2.91 -4.76 15.84
N MET A 218 -2.36 -4.03 16.82
CA MET A 218 -2.77 -4.17 18.21
C MET A 218 -4.17 -3.57 18.38
N TRP A 219 -5.19 -4.43 18.25
CA TRP A 219 -6.59 -4.05 18.25
C TRP A 219 -7.29 -4.50 19.54
N TYR A 220 -7.94 -3.56 20.23
CA TYR A 220 -8.60 -3.79 21.53
C TYR A 220 -10.13 -3.73 21.47
N GLY A 221 -10.73 -3.68 20.27
CA GLY A 221 -12.20 -3.62 20.10
C GLY A 221 -12.78 -4.89 19.47
N ASP A 222 -14.11 -4.95 19.37
CA ASP A 222 -14.80 -5.99 18.59
C ASP A 222 -14.81 -5.63 17.09
N GLY A 223 -14.61 -6.59 16.19
CA GLY A 223 -14.71 -6.38 14.73
C GLY A 223 -13.88 -7.35 13.87
N GLU A 224 -14.08 -7.26 12.56
CA GLU A 224 -13.26 -7.94 11.53
C GLU A 224 -12.30 -6.92 10.87
N VAL A 225 -11.09 -7.36 10.52
CA VAL A 225 -10.05 -6.53 9.90
C VAL A 225 -9.81 -6.99 8.47
N ASP A 226 -10.06 -6.08 7.51
CA ASP A 226 -9.69 -6.26 6.11
C ASP A 226 -8.36 -5.56 5.84
N TRP A 227 -7.36 -6.29 5.35
CA TRP A 227 -6.07 -5.75 4.96
C TRP A 227 -6.10 -5.33 3.48
N VAL A 228 -5.87 -4.05 3.20
CA VAL A 228 -5.79 -3.50 1.83
C VAL A 228 -4.36 -3.04 1.58
N ALA A 229 -3.84 -3.28 0.37
CA ALA A 229 -2.44 -2.99 -0.01
C ALA A 229 -1.40 -3.58 0.98
N ASN A 230 -1.60 -4.84 1.36
CA ASN A 230 -0.75 -5.59 2.29
C ASN A 230 0.59 -5.99 1.64
N GLU A 231 1.38 -5.01 1.23
CA GLU A 231 2.74 -5.18 0.72
C GLU A 231 3.75 -5.07 1.86
N LYS A 232 5.01 -5.42 1.60
CA LYS A 232 6.03 -5.46 2.64
C LYS A 232 6.41 -4.08 3.21
N PHE A 233 6.12 -2.98 2.51
CA PHE A 233 6.38 -1.64 3.04
C PHE A 233 5.65 -1.35 4.36
N GLY A 234 4.46 -1.95 4.58
CA GLY A 234 3.63 -1.75 5.78
C GLY A 234 4.16 -2.42 7.06
N TRP A 235 5.39 -2.94 7.04
CA TRP A 235 5.94 -3.82 8.07
C TRP A 235 7.22 -3.26 8.65
N CYS A 236 7.08 -2.30 9.55
CA CYS A 236 8.15 -1.67 10.33
C CYS A 236 8.29 -2.28 11.73
#